data_AF-A0A969SRT2-F1
#
_entry.id   AF-A0A969SRT2-F1
#
_cell.length_a   1.000
_cell.length_b   1.000
_cell.length_c   1.000
_cell.angle_alpha   90.00
_cell.angle_beta   90.00
_cell.angle_gamma   90.00
#
_symmetry.space_group_name_H-M   'P 1'
#
loop_
_entity.id
_entity.type
_entity.pdbx_description
1 polymer ?
#
loop_
_entity_poly.entity_id
_entity_poly.type
_entity_poly.pdbx_seq_one_letter_code
_entity_poly.pdbx_strand_id
1 'polypeptide(L)' 'MSCKVAYIDSGVLINAFRGVDEVSIKATQVLDDSTRNFASSVFVQLETLPKSHYNKQLLVVYHINFEE' A
#
# COMPACT_ATOMS: atom_id res chain seq x y z
N MET A 1 -9.51 20.02 -8.35
CA MET A 1 -9.97 18.68 -8.80
C MET A 1 -10.38 17.90 -7.56
N SER A 2 -11.51 17.19 -7.60
CA SER A 2 -11.97 16.40 -6.45
C SER A 2 -11.07 15.18 -6.27
N CYS A 3 -10.41 15.06 -5.12
CA CYS A 3 -9.59 13.90 -4.78
C CYS A 3 -10.51 12.70 -4.51
N LYS A 4 -10.33 11.60 -5.25
CA LYS A 4 -11.18 10.41 -5.13
C LYS A 4 -10.64 9.49 -4.04
N VAL A 5 -11.52 9.00 -3.17
CA VAL A 5 -11.15 7.96 -2.21
C VAL A 5 -11.08 6.61 -2.94
N ALA A 6 -9.97 5.89 -2.76
CA ALA A 6 -9.77 4.54 -3.27
C ALA A 6 -9.42 3.60 -2.12
N TYR A 7 -10.10 2.45 -2.06
CA TYR A 7 -9.72 1.39 -1.14
C TYR A 7 -8.52 0.62 -1.69
N ILE A 8 -7.49 0.44 -0.86
CA ILE A 8 -6.26 -0.26 -1.24
C ILE A 8 -6.25 -1.70 -0.74
N ASP A 9 -5.81 -2.59 -1.62
CA ASP A 9 -5.62 -4.01 -1.33
C ASP A 9 -4.19 -4.31 -0.86
N SER A 10 -4.01 -5.38 -0.07
CA SER A 10 -2.70 -5.82 0.40
C SER A 10 -1.76 -6.19 -0.75
N GLY A 11 -2.28 -6.72 -1.85
CA GLY A 11 -1.52 -7.08 -3.03
C GLY A 11 -0.84 -5.89 -3.68
N VAL A 12 -1.48 -4.72 -3.72
CA VAL A 12 -0.85 -3.50 -4.24
C VAL A 12 0.36 -3.12 -3.39
N LEU A 13 0.19 -3.13 -2.07
CA LEU A 13 1.26 -2.80 -1.12
C LEU A 13 2.42 -3.79 -1.20
N ILE A 14 2.12 -5.09 -1.26
CA ILE A 14 3.14 -6.15 -1.34
C ILE A 14 3.92 -6.06 -2.65
N ASN A 15 3.26 -5.84 -3.78
CA ASN A 15 3.93 -5.74 -5.07
C ASN A 15 4.77 -4.47 -5.17
N ALA A 16 4.22 -3.31 -4.79
CA ALA A 16 4.98 -2.06 -4.78
C ALA A 16 6.26 -2.19 -3.93
N PHE A 17 6.15 -2.89 -2.79
CA PHE A 17 7.28 -3.10 -1.90
C PHE A 17 8.34 -4.04 -2.52
N ARG A 18 7.93 -5.15 -3.13
CA ARG A 18 8.85 -6.16 -3.66
C ARG A 18 9.82 -5.57 -4.69
N GLY A 19 9.36 -4.67 -5.56
CA GLY A 19 10.23 -3.88 -6.45
C GLY A 19 10.99 -4.70 -7.51
N VAL A 20 10.57 -5.94 -7.79
CA VAL A 20 11.35 -6.88 -8.64
C VAL A 20 10.80 -7.01 -10.05
N ASP A 21 9.54 -6.63 -10.28
CA ASP A 21 8.83 -6.91 -11.53
C ASP A 21 8.00 -5.73 -12.06
N GLU A 22 7.47 -5.87 -13.28
CA GLU A 22 6.63 -4.87 -13.93
C GLU A 22 5.37 -4.54 -13.11
N VAL A 23 4.87 -5.51 -12.34
CA VAL A 23 3.72 -5.33 -11.45
C VAL A 23 4.08 -4.39 -10.30
N SER A 24 5.30 -4.52 -9.76
CA SER A 24 5.83 -3.64 -8.73
C SER A 24 5.87 -2.18 -9.20
N ILE A 25 6.31 -1.94 -10.44
CA ILE A 25 6.35 -0.59 -11.03
C ILE A 25 4.94 0.00 -11.11
N LYS A 26 3.97 -0.76 -11.62
CA LYS A 26 2.57 -0.30 -11.72
C LYS A 26 1.97 -0.05 -10.34
N ALA A 27 2.27 -0.90 -9.37
CA ALA A 27 1.79 -0.73 -8.01
C ALA A 27 2.35 0.56 -7.36
N THR A 28 3.64 0.86 -7.58
CA THR A 28 4.24 2.13 -7.15
C THR A 28 3.60 3.33 -7.85
N GLN A 29 3.36 3.27 -9.17
CA GLN A 29 2.66 4.33 -9.90
C GLN A 29 1.24 4.59 -9.37
N VAL A 30 0.54 3.56 -8.91
CA VAL A 30 -0.76 3.73 -8.24
C VAL A 30 -0.59 4.46 -6.92
N LEU A 31 0.40 4.09 -6.10
CA LEU A 31 0.66 4.74 -4.81
C LEU A 31 1.10 6.21 -4.96
N ASP A 32 1.80 6.54 -6.04
CA ASP A 32 2.25 7.89 -6.35
C ASP A 32 1.15 8.79 -6.98
N ASP A 33 -0.05 8.25 -7.22
CA ASP A 33 -1.18 8.99 -7.79
C ASP A 33 -1.76 10.00 -6.79
N SER A 34 -1.24 11.22 -6.82
CA SER A 34 -1.70 12.37 -6.02
C SER A 34 -3.17 12.77 -6.24
N THR A 35 -3.87 12.21 -7.22
CA THR A 35 -5.31 12.46 -7.43
C THR A 35 -6.21 11.58 -6.56
N ARG A 36 -5.61 10.69 -5.76
CA ARG A 36 -6.31 9.73 -4.89
C ARG A 36 -5.92 9.90 -3.43
N ASN A 37 -6.91 9.72 -2.59
CA ASN A 37 -6.71 9.45 -1.17
C ASN A 37 -6.93 7.96 -0.95
N PHE A 38 -5.98 7.28 -0.32
CA PHE A 38 -6.09 5.86 -0.05
C PHE A 38 -6.73 5.60 1.32
N ALA A 39 -7.74 4.74 1.33
CA ALA A 39 -8.34 4.16 2.53
C ALA A 39 -8.04 2.66 2.57
N SER A 40 -8.00 2.09 3.77
CA SER A 40 -7.71 0.67 3.97
C SER A 40 -8.49 0.13 5.16
N SER A 41 -8.60 -1.20 5.25
CA SER A 41 -9.21 -1.86 6.41
C SER A 41 -8.16 -2.47 7.33
N VAL A 42 -8.55 -2.76 8.57
CA VAL A 42 -7.70 -3.50 9.53
C VAL A 42 -7.28 -4.87 8.99
N PHE A 43 -8.08 -5.51 8.13
CA PHE A 43 -7.74 -6.82 7.55
C PHE A 43 -6.54 -6.74 6.61
N VAL A 44 -6.42 -5.65 5.84
CA VAL A 44 -5.25 -5.39 4.98
C VAL A 44 -3.99 -5.21 5.83
N GLN A 45 -4.10 -4.57 7.00
CA GLN A 45 -2.98 -4.45 7.95
C GLN A 45 -2.55 -5.81 8.51
N LEU A 46 -3.52 -6.62 8.98
CA LEU A 46 -3.25 -7.94 9.53
C LEU A 46 -2.57 -8.87 8.53
N GLU A 47 -2.85 -8.68 7.24
CA GLU A 47 -2.18 -9.41 6.18
C GLU A 47 -0.78 -8.88 5.85
N THR A 48 -0.59 -7.56 5.84
CA THR A 48 0.65 -6.92 5.37
C THR A 48 1.73 -6.82 6.44
N LEU A 49 1.38 -6.54 7.69
CA LEU A 49 2.34 -6.38 8.80
C LEU A 49 3.19 -7.63 9.07
N PRO A 50 2.64 -8.86 9.13
CA PRO A 50 3.47 -10.05 9.36
C PRO A 50 4.45 -10.30 8.20
N LYS A 51 4.01 -10.02 6.97
CA LYS A 51 4.84 -10.18 5.76
C LYS A 51 5.96 -9.16 5.71
N SER A 52 5.67 -7.89 6.01
CA SER A 52 6.71 -6.84 6.06
C SER A 52 7.69 -7.10 7.20
N HIS A 53 7.20 -7.55 8.36
CA HIS A 53 8.06 -7.92 9.49
C HIS A 53 8.99 -9.10 9.15
N TYR A 54 8.45 -10.18 8.58
CA TYR A 54 9.25 -11.34 8.14
C TYR A 54 10.35 -10.94 7.15
N ASN A 55 10.04 -10.04 6.20
CA ASN A 55 10.98 -9.58 5.20
C ASN A 55 11.87 -8.40 5.67
N LYS A 56 11.74 -7.93 6.92
CA LYS A 56 12.47 -6.79 7.52
C LYS A 56 12.22 -5.45 6.80
N GLN A 57 10.96 -5.18 6.48
CA GLN A 57 10.50 -4.16 5.54
C GLN A 57 9.41 -3.25 6.14
N LEU A 58 9.57 -2.85 7.40
CA LEU A 58 8.51 -2.23 8.22
C LEU A 58 8.15 -0.78 7.84
N LEU A 59 9.04 -0.03 7.19
CA LEU A 59 8.93 1.43 7.03
C LEU A 59 7.72 1.87 6.17
N VAL A 60 7.19 1.01 5.29
CA VAL A 60 6.15 1.35 4.31
C VAL A 60 4.73 1.18 4.85
N VAL A 61 4.51 0.26 5.79
CA VAL A 61 3.14 -0.02 6.28
C VAL A 61 2.59 1.14 7.13
N TYR A 62 3.47 1.88 7.82
CA TYR A 62 3.06 3.00 8.68
C TYR A 62 2.76 4.31 7.92
N HIS A 63 3.04 4.39 6.62
CA HIS A 63 2.86 5.63 5.84
C HIS A 63 1.47 5.75 5.21
N ILE A 64 0.65 4.70 5.30
CA ILE A 64 -0.77 4.79 5.02
C ILE A 64 -1.40 5.34 6.28
N ASN A 65 -1.81 6.61 6.27
CA ASN A 65 -2.52 7.22 7.40
C ASN A 65 -3.83 6.45 7.60
N PHE A 66 -3.81 5.55 8.59
CA PHE A 66 -5.01 4.89 9.10
C PHE A 66 -5.64 5.83 10.10
N GLU A 67 -6.31 6.88 9.62
CA GLU A 67 -7.25 7.60 10.47
C GLU A 67 -8.50 6.72 10.61
N GLU A 68 -8.94 6.54 11.86
CA GLU A 68 -10.20 5.88 12.22
C GLU A 68 -11.41 6.62 11.64
#